data_AF-A0A4Y7SYX3-F1
#
_entry.id   AF-A0A4Y7SYX3-F1
#
_cell.length_a   1.000
_cell.length_b   1.000
_cell.length_c   1.000
_cell.angle_alpha   90.00
_cell.angle_beta   90.00
_cell.angle_gamma   90.00
#
_symmetry.space_group_name_H-M   'P 1'
#
loop_
_entity.id
_entity.type
_entity.pdbx_description
1 polymer ?
#
loop_
_entity_poly.entity_id
_entity_poly.type
_entity_poly.pdbx_seq_one_letter_code
_entity_poly.pdbx_strand_id
1 'polypeptide(L)' 'CRTCRVRRKKCDEQREGDSCKTCRRLTIKCLGWGAKRPDWMRDKKNVDAYKASIKAQLSRAGLI' A
#
# COMPACT_ATOMS: atom_id res chain seq x y z
N CYS A 1 -0.34 -7.45 -2.61
CA CYS A 1 0.61 -6.40 -3.01
C CYS A 1 1.38 -5.89 -1.78
N ARG A 2 2.53 -5.24 -1.99
CA ARG A 2 3.37 -4.70 -0.90
C ARG A 2 2.67 -3.58 -0.12
N THR A 3 1.87 -2.74 -0.78
CA THR A 3 1.11 -1.67 -0.13
C THR A 3 0.12 -2.19 0.91
N CYS A 4 -0.69 -3.21 0.57
CA CYS A 4 -1.60 -3.85 1.53
C CYS A 4 -0.84 -4.46 2.72
N ARG A 5 0.33 -5.06 2.47
CA ARG A 5 1.21 -5.59 3.53
C ARG A 5 1.70 -4.48 4.49
N VAL A 6 2.18 -3.34 3.97
CA VAL A 6 2.60 -2.20 4.80
C VAL A 6 1.45 -1.66 5.64
N ARG A 7 0.24 -1.58 5.06
CA ARG A 7 -0.98 -1.16 5.76
C ARG A 7 -1.51 -2.20 6.76
N ARG A 8 -0.93 -3.39 6.82
CA ARG A 8 -1.42 -4.54 7.60
C ARG A 8 -2.88 -4.90 7.26
N LYS A 9 -3.22 -4.89 5.96
CA LYS A 9 -4.53 -5.29 5.45
C LYS A 9 -4.40 -6.48 4.52
N LYS A 10 -5.38 -7.39 4.53
CA LYS A 10 -5.45 -8.51 3.58
C LYS A 10 -5.55 -7.95 2.16
N CYS A 11 -4.72 -8.47 1.26
CA CYS A 11 -4.79 -8.13 -0.16
C CYS A 11 -5.91 -8.95 -0.81
N ASP A 12 -6.62 -8.38 -1.76
CA ASP A 12 -7.64 -9.09 -2.57
C ASP A 12 -7.03 -9.92 -3.70
N GLU A 13 -5.78 -9.63 -4.07
CA GLU A 13 -4.97 -10.36 -5.06
C GLU A 13 -5.52 -10.32 -6.49
N GLN A 14 -6.65 -9.65 -6.71
CA GLN A 14 -7.18 -9.28 -8.02
C GLN A 14 -6.23 -8.29 -8.68
N ARG A 15 -5.51 -8.74 -9.72
CA ARG A 15 -4.54 -7.93 -10.46
C ARG A 15 -5.24 -7.14 -11.55
N GLU A 16 -5.18 -5.83 -11.47
CA GLU A 16 -5.63 -4.90 -12.49
C GLU A 16 -4.41 -4.08 -12.94
N GLY A 17 -3.71 -4.59 -13.96
CA GLY A 17 -2.40 -4.09 -14.37
C GLY A 17 -1.37 -4.27 -13.24
N ASP A 18 -0.68 -3.19 -12.89
CA ASP A 18 0.35 -3.18 -11.83
C ASP A 18 -0.21 -2.99 -10.41
N SER A 19 -1.53 -2.89 -10.27
CA SER A 19 -2.20 -2.60 -9.00
C SER A 19 -3.21 -3.66 -8.60
N CYS A 20 -3.38 -3.88 -7.29
CA CYS A 20 -4.48 -4.69 -6.81
C CYS A 20 -5.78 -3.87 -6.81
N LYS A 21 -6.94 -4.51 -6.99
CA LYS A 21 -8.24 -3.84 -7.06
C LYS A 21 -8.53 -2.94 -5.85
N THR A 22 -8.14 -3.36 -4.64
CA THR A 22 -8.32 -2.59 -3.40
C THR A 22 -7.47 -1.33 -3.37
N CYS A 23 -6.20 -1.41 -3.80
CA CYS A 23 -5.35 -0.23 -3.86
C CYS A 23 -5.89 0.76 -4.91
N ARG A 24 -6.35 0.25 -6.05
CA ARG A 24 -6.98 1.05 -7.11
C ARG A 24 -8.27 1.73 -6.63
N ARG A 25 -9.17 0.98 -5.98
CA ARG A 25 -10.44 1.48 -5.41
C ARG A 25 -10.22 2.57 -4.36
N LEU A 26 -9.18 2.42 -3.55
CA LEU A 26 -8.81 3.40 -2.53
C LEU A 26 -7.98 4.57 -3.09
N THR A 27 -7.69 4.56 -4.39
CA THR A 27 -6.88 5.58 -5.10
C THR A 27 -5.50 5.77 -4.45
N ILE A 28 -4.92 4.71 -3.88
CA ILE A 28 -3.59 4.74 -3.27
C ILE A 28 -2.55 4.09 -4.19
N LYS A 29 -1.30 4.57 -4.10
CA LYS A 29 -0.20 3.99 -4.88
C LYS A 29 0.03 2.53 -4.50
N CYS A 30 -0.21 1.61 -5.43
CA CYS A 30 0.15 0.21 -5.29
C CYS A 30 1.63 0.02 -5.65
N LEU A 31 2.40 -0.60 -4.75
CA LEU A 31 3.81 -0.96 -4.97
C LEU A 31 3.97 -2.32 -5.68
N GLY A 32 2.88 -2.80 -6.28
CA GLY A 32 2.81 -4.09 -6.97
C GLY A 32 3.13 -5.29 -6.07
N TRP A 33 3.70 -6.31 -6.70
CA TRP A 33 4.04 -7.59 -6.10
C TRP A 33 5.52 -7.91 -6.34
N GLY A 34 6.05 -8.87 -5.59
CA GLY A 34 7.38 -9.41 -5.81
C GLY A 34 7.95 -10.01 -4.54
N ALA A 35 8.80 -11.03 -4.72
CA ALA A 35 9.42 -11.79 -3.64
C ALA A 35 10.41 -10.94 -2.83
N LYS A 36 11.22 -10.11 -3.52
CA LYS A 36 12.20 -9.25 -2.86
C LYS A 36 11.54 -7.98 -2.32
N ARG A 37 11.89 -7.64 -1.08
CA ARG A 37 11.50 -6.39 -0.42
C ARG A 37 12.40 -5.24 -0.92
N PRO A 38 11.87 -4.16 -1.52
CA PRO A 38 12.64 -2.96 -1.83
C PRO A 38 13.48 -2.48 -0.65
N ASP A 39 14.67 -1.95 -0.92
CA ASP A 39 15.64 -1.59 0.13
C ASP A 39 15.11 -0.51 1.07
N TRP A 40 14.41 0.50 0.56
CA TRP A 40 13.76 1.52 1.40
C TRP A 40 12.72 0.94 2.37
N MET A 41 12.11 -0.20 2.06
CA MET A 41 11.16 -0.87 2.96
C MET A 41 11.86 -1.67 4.06
N ARG A 42 13.20 -1.84 4.03
CA ARG A 42 13.94 -2.49 5.12
C ARG A 42 13.97 -1.60 6.36
N ASP A 43 14.01 -0.27 6.16
CA ASP A 43 13.97 0.70 7.24
C ASP A 43 12.56 0.88 7.80
N LYS A 44 12.41 0.62 9.11
CA LYS A 44 11.14 0.77 9.81
C LYS A 44 10.60 2.21 9.71
N LYS A 45 11.48 3.22 9.81
CA LYS A 45 11.10 4.63 9.71
C LYS A 45 10.43 4.96 8.37
N ASN A 46 10.98 4.46 7.26
CA ASN A 46 10.44 4.68 5.92
C ASN A 46 9.08 3.98 5.73
N VAL A 47 8.95 2.76 6.26
CA VAL A 47 7.67 2.02 6.23
C VAL A 47 6.60 2.72 7.03
N ASP A 48 6.93 3.22 8.24
CA ASP A 48 6.00 3.93 9.10
C ASP A 48 5.58 5.27 8.47
N ALA A 49 6.52 6.01 7.88
CA ALA A 49 6.24 7.25 7.15
C ALA A 49 5.30 7.00 5.94
N TYR A 50 5.57 5.97 5.14
CA TYR A 50 4.72 5.60 4.01
C TYR A 50 3.32 5.12 4.45
N LYS A 51 3.23 4.39 5.57
CA LYS A 51 1.93 4.01 6.16
C LYS A 51 1.16 5.24 6.64
N ALA A 52 1.84 6.20 7.26
CA ALA A 52 1.23 7.43 7.75
C ALA A 52 0.71 8.30 6.59
N SER A 53 1.45 8.43 5.49
CA SER A 53 1.00 9.18 4.32
C SER A 53 -0.26 8.57 3.69
N ILE A 54 -0.34 7.23 3.60
CA ILE A 54 -1.55 6.54 3.16
C ILE A 54 -2.72 6.82 4.11
N LYS A 55 -2.51 6.73 5.43
CA LYS A 55 -3.56 7.00 6.42
C LYS A 55 -4.09 8.42 6.28
N ALA A 56 -3.21 9.41 6.13
CA ALA A 56 -3.58 10.79 5.93
C ALA A 56 -4.37 10.99 4.62
N GLN A 57 -3.95 10.35 3.53
CA GLN A 57 -4.68 10.41 2.26
C GLN A 57 -6.10 9.84 2.39
N LEU A 58 -6.25 8.67 3.01
CA LEU A 58 -7.56 8.03 3.19
C LEU A 58 -8.48 8.84 4.11
N SER A 59 -7.93 9.44 5.16
CA SER A 59 -8.69 10.31 6.07
C SER A 59 -9.18 11.57 5.37
N ARG A 60 -8.35 12.22 4.54
CA ARG A 60 -8.78 13.37 3.73
C ARG A 60 -9.84 13.00 2.69
N ALA A 61 -9.82 11.77 2.20
CA ALA A 61 -10.80 11.27 1.23
C ALA A 61 -12.09 10.72 1.87
N GLY A 62 -12.21 10.70 3.21
CA GLY A 62 -13.38 10.14 3.90
C GLY A 62 -13.54 8.63 3.76
N LEU A 63 -12.45 7.90 3.49
CA LEU A 63 -12.44 6.45 3.25
C LEU A 63 -12.04 5.63 4.50
N ILE A 64 -11.83 6.30 5.64
CA ILE A 64 -11.50 5.71 6.95
C ILE A 64 -11.94 6.63 8.08
#